data_AF-A0A7Y0X556-F1
#
_entry.id   AF-A0A7Y0X556-F1
#
_cell.length_a   1.000
_cell.length_b   1.000
_cell.length_c   1.000
_cell.angle_alpha   90.00
_cell.angle_beta   90.00
_cell.angle_gamma   90.00
#
_symmetry.space_group_name_H-M   'P 1'
#
loop_
_entity.id
_entity.type
_entity.pdbx_description
1 polymer ?
#
loop_
_entity_poly.entity_id
_entity_poly.type
_entity_poly.pdbx_seq_one_letter_code
_entity_poly.pdbx_strand_id
1 'polypeptide(L)'
;RREKLSELSEVYRDSLSDLEGFVETQTSIKPFLIGESELALRVAGACRQNGIWVTAIRPPTVPKGTSRLRITLTANPTNEQVK
;
A
#
# COMPACT_ATOMS: atom_id res chain seq x y z
N ARG A 1 -10.08 -3.37 17.75
CA ARG A 1 -9.11 -3.87 16.72
C ARG A 1 -9.72 -3.99 15.33
N ARG A 2 -10.87 -4.67 15.15
CA ARG A 2 -11.54 -4.75 13.83
C ARG A 2 -12.09 -3.40 13.36
N GLU A 3 -12.70 -2.62 14.24
CA GLU A 3 -13.19 -1.26 13.96
C GLU A 3 -12.07 -0.35 13.46
N LYS A 4 -10.93 -0.29 14.17
CA LYS A 4 -9.78 0.53 13.77
C LYS A 4 -9.19 0.16 12.40
N LEU A 5 -9.21 -1.13 12.04
CA LEU A 5 -8.80 -1.57 10.70
C LEU A 5 -9.80 -1.13 9.62
N SER A 6 -11.10 -1.08 9.95
CA SER A 6 -12.14 -0.57 9.05
C SER A 6 -11.93 0.91 8.79
N GLU A 7 -11.77 1.72 9.85
CA GLU A 7 -11.47 3.16 9.73
C GLU A 7 -10.23 3.43 8.86
N LEU A 8 -9.13 2.71 9.09
CA LEU A 8 -7.91 2.85 8.29
C LEU A 8 -8.13 2.43 6.83
N SER A 9 -8.98 1.42 6.58
CA SER A 9 -9.31 0.99 5.22
C SER A 9 -10.15 2.03 4.49
N GLU A 10 -11.06 2.71 5.19
CA GLU A 10 -11.88 3.79 4.65
C GLU A 10 -11.01 5.00 4.31
N VAL A 11 -10.16 5.45 5.24
CA VAL A 11 -9.22 6.55 4.99
C VAL A 11 -8.28 6.24 3.82
N TYR A 12 -7.76 5.00 3.75
CA TYR A 12 -6.93 4.55 2.63
C TYR A 12 -7.67 4.64 1.30
N ARG A 13 -8.90 4.14 1.25
CA ARG A 13 -9.74 4.19 0.05
C ARG A 13 -10.01 5.63 -0.33
N ASP A 14 -10.46 6.46 0.60
CA ASP A 14 -10.85 7.83 0.31
C ASP A 14 -9.66 8.68 -0.15
N SER A 15 -8.44 8.37 0.32
CA SER A 15 -7.22 9.12 -0.06
C SER A 15 -6.63 8.69 -1.40
N LEU A 16 -6.85 7.45 -1.83
CA LEU A 16 -6.16 6.87 -3.00
C LEU A 16 -7.09 6.38 -4.10
N SER A 17 -8.41 6.32 -3.88
CA SER A 17 -9.38 5.81 -4.85
C SER A 17 -9.38 6.56 -6.19
N ASP A 18 -9.01 7.84 -6.17
CA ASP A 18 -8.91 8.68 -7.37
C ASP A 18 -7.59 8.49 -8.14
N LEU A 19 -6.62 7.74 -7.59
CA LEU A 19 -5.33 7.53 -8.24
C LEU A 19 -5.35 6.32 -9.16
N GLU A 20 -4.77 6.49 -10.35
CA GLU A 20 -4.50 5.38 -11.26
C GLU A 20 -3.58 4.36 -10.57
N GLY A 21 -4.13 3.16 -10.35
CA GLY A 21 -3.43 2.05 -9.70
C GLY A 21 -4.04 1.62 -8.37
N PHE A 22 -5.04 2.33 -7.85
CA PHE A 22 -5.84 1.86 -6.73
C PHE A 22 -6.54 0.54 -7.07
N VAL A 23 -6.56 -0.38 -6.11
CA VAL A 23 -7.26 -1.65 -6.21
C VAL A 23 -8.13 -1.83 -4.96
N GLU A 24 -9.44 -1.91 -5.18
CA GLU A 24 -10.40 -2.18 -4.12
C GLU A 24 -10.20 -3.61 -3.59
N THR A 25 -9.97 -3.74 -2.29
CA THR A 25 -9.87 -5.05 -1.63
C THR A 25 -10.53 -5.04 -0.26
N GLN A 26 -11.17 -6.16 0.09
CA GLN A 26 -11.81 -6.34 1.39
C GLN A 26 -10.84 -6.81 2.49
N THR A 27 -9.59 -7.13 2.16
CA THR A 27 -8.60 -7.61 3.13
C THR A 27 -7.77 -6.46 3.70
N SER A 28 -7.00 -6.71 4.77
CA SER A 28 -6.02 -5.75 5.31
C SER A 28 -4.82 -5.52 4.40
N ILE A 29 -4.68 -6.32 3.33
CA ILE A 29 -3.65 -6.17 2.31
C ILE A 29 -4.25 -5.36 1.15
N LYS A 30 -3.74 -4.15 0.97
CA LYS A 30 -4.13 -3.22 -0.09
C LYS A 30 -3.03 -3.20 -1.17
N PRO A 31 -3.28 -3.79 -2.35
CA PRO A 31 -2.37 -3.66 -3.47
C PRO A 31 -2.54 -2.29 -4.13
N PHE A 32 -1.43 -1.72 -4.61
CA PHE A 32 -1.42 -0.52 -5.43
C PHE A 32 -0.58 -0.79 -6.68
N LEU A 33 -1.18 -0.75 -7.86
CA LEU A 33 -0.51 -1.01 -9.14
C LEU A 33 0.40 0.16 -9.50
N ILE A 34 1.63 -0.16 -9.90
CA ILE A 34 2.63 0.81 -10.36
C ILE A 34 3.07 0.51 -11.80
N GLY A 35 3.03 -0.77 -12.18
CA GLY A 35 3.48 -1.27 -13.48
C GLY A 35 4.98 -1.53 -13.53
N GLU A 36 5.78 -0.47 -13.56
CA GLU A 36 7.23 -0.57 -13.71
C GLU A 36 7.95 -0.98 -12.43
N SER A 37 8.92 -1.89 -12.56
CA SER A 37 9.63 -2.47 -11.40
C SER A 37 10.49 -1.44 -10.66
N GLU A 38 11.20 -0.60 -11.42
CA GLU A 38 12.05 0.45 -10.88
C GLU A 38 11.23 1.54 -10.20
N LEU A 39 10.09 1.91 -10.80
CA LEU A 39 9.17 2.86 -10.20
C LEU A 39 8.60 2.32 -8.88
N ALA A 40 8.21 1.05 -8.85
CA ALA A 40 7.72 0.41 -7.62
C ALA A 40 8.78 0.42 -6.50
N LEU A 41 10.06 0.18 -6.85
CA LEU A 41 11.16 0.28 -5.90
C LEU A 41 11.40 1.71 -5.39
N ARG A 42 11.37 2.69 -6.30
CA ARG A 42 11.53 4.11 -5.96
C ARG A 42 10.44 4.58 -5.02
N VAL A 43 9.18 4.29 -5.34
CA VAL A 43 8.04 4.66 -4.50
C VAL A 43 8.12 3.96 -3.14
N ALA A 44 8.44 2.66 -3.10
CA ALA A 44 8.65 1.97 -1.84
C ALA A 44 9.78 2.59 -0.99
N GLY A 45 10.86 3.03 -1.63
CA GLY A 45 11.96 3.75 -0.98
C GLY A 45 11.53 5.11 -0.42
N ALA A 46 10.76 5.88 -1.18
CA ALA A 46 10.22 7.17 -0.74
C ALA A 46 9.23 7.01 0.43
N CYS A 47 8.33 6.02 0.37
CA CYS A 47 7.45 5.67 1.48
C CYS A 47 8.27 5.35 2.74
N ARG A 48 9.33 4.54 2.61
CA ARG A 48 10.17 4.16 3.74
C ARG A 48 10.86 5.37 4.39
N GLN A 49 11.30 6.35 3.59
CA GLN A 49 11.89 7.60 4.10
C GLN A 49 10.89 8.44 4.89
N ASN A 50 9.60 8.36 4.54
CA ASN A 50 8.50 9.02 5.26
C ASN A 50 7.93 8.15 6.40
N GLY A 51 8.59 7.05 6.78
CA GLY A 51 8.11 6.18 7.86
C GLY A 51 6.93 5.29 7.47
N ILE A 52 6.73 5.03 6.17
CA ILE A 52 5.69 4.15 5.66
C ILE A 52 6.34 2.89 5.07
N TRP A 53 6.07 1.74 5.67
CA TRP A 53 6.63 0.46 5.22
C TRP A 53 5.70 -0.23 4.22
N VAL A 54 6.11 -0.25 2.95
CA VAL A 54 5.41 -0.95 1.86
C VAL A 54 6.36 -1.92 1.16
N THR A 55 5.82 -3.02 0.63
CA THR A 55 6.62 -4.00 -0.12
C THR A 55 6.40 -3.86 -1.62
N ALA A 56 7.44 -3.59 -2.41
CA ALA A 56 7.35 -3.65 -3.87
C ALA A 56 7.40 -5.11 -4.36
N ILE A 57 6.30 -5.61 -4.91
CA ILE A 57 6.20 -6.89 -5.60
C ILE A 57 6.48 -6.67 -7.08
N ARG A 58 7.46 -7.41 -7.62
CA ARG A 58 8.02 -7.24 -8.97
C ARG A 58 8.33 -8.60 -9.60
N PRO A 59 8.63 -8.67 -10.91
CA PRO A 59 9.09 -9.89 -11.56
C PRO A 59 10.29 -10.54 -10.85
N PRO A 60 10.42 -11.88 -10.86
CA PRO A 60 9.57 -12.85 -11.57
C PRO A 60 8.26 -13.20 -10.83
N THR A 61 8.02 -12.65 -9.63
CA THR A 61 6.84 -12.99 -8.80
C THR A 61 5.52 -12.48 -9.39
N VAL A 62 5.57 -11.46 -10.24
CA VAL A 62 4.44 -10.97 -11.06
C VAL A 62 4.89 -10.76 -12.50
N PRO A 63 3.96 -10.74 -13.48
CA PRO A 63 4.30 -10.39 -14.86
C PRO A 63 5.05 -9.05 -14.98
N LYS A 64 5.86 -8.92 -16.03
CA LYS A 64 6.51 -7.65 -16.38
C LYS A 64 5.44 -6.61 -16.69
N GLY A 65 5.68 -5.35 -16.29
CA GLY A 65 4.72 -4.26 -16.45
C GLY A 65 3.53 -4.30 -15.49
N THR A 66 3.50 -5.23 -14.51
CA THR A 66 2.43 -5.29 -13.49
C THR A 66 2.96 -5.27 -12.06
N SER A 67 4.10 -4.60 -11.85
CA SER A 67 4.65 -4.40 -10.51
C SER A 67 3.69 -3.61 -9.64
N ARG A 68 3.67 -3.90 -8.34
CA ARG A 68 2.71 -3.32 -7.41
C ARG A 68 3.29 -3.19 -6.02
N LEU A 69 2.79 -2.23 -5.26
CA LEU A 69 3.06 -2.12 -3.84
C LEU A 69 2.05 -2.96 -3.07
N ARG A 70 2.53 -3.68 -2.08
CA ARG A 70 1.72 -4.33 -1.06
C ARG A 70 1.75 -3.47 0.18
N ILE A 71 0.63 -2.85 0.48
CA ILE A 71 0.40 -2.02 1.66
C ILE A 71 -0.38 -2.88 2.65
N THR A 72 0.13 -3.05 3.86
CA THR A 72 -0.55 -3.84 4.88
C THR A 72 -1.04 -2.89 5.97
N LEU A 73 -2.35 -2.76 6.11
CA LEU A 73 -2.94 -1.97 7.18
C LEU A 73 -2.90 -2.79 8.48
N THR A 74 -2.25 -2.25 9.50
CA THR A 74 -2.17 -2.87 10.82
C THR A 74 -2.76 -1.91 11.85
N ALA A 75 -3.74 -2.37 12.63
CA ALA A 75 -4.17 -1.67 13.83
C ALA A 75 -3.19 -2.02 14.95
N ASN A 76 -2.03 -1.38 14.94
CA ASN A 76 -1.14 -1.44 16.10
C ASN A 76 -1.79 -0.62 17.23
N PRO A 77 -1.92 -1.15 18.45
CA PRO A 77 -2.55 -0.45 19.57
C PRO A 77 -1.68 0.68 20.16
N THR A 78 -0.48 0.91 19.64
CA THR A 78 0.38 2.04 20.00
C THR A 78 0.12 3.22 19.07
N ASN A 79 -0.40 4.30 19.65
CA ASN A 79 -0.89 5.55 19.06
C ASN A 79 0.10 6.40 18.22
N GLU A 80 1.11 5.82 17.58
CA GLU A 80 2.02 6.59 16.72
C GLU A 80 2.35 5.79 15.48
N GLN A 81 1.71 6.12 14.36
CA GLN A 81 2.25 6.11 13.00
C GLN A 81 1.12 6.31 11.99
N VAL A 82 0.61 7.55 11.94
CA VAL A 82 0.13 8.17 10.71
C VAL A 82 0.69 9.59 10.73
N LYS A 83 1.86 9.78 10.13
CA LYS A 83 2.36 11.06 9.63
C LYS A 83 3.00 10.79 8.28
#